data_AF-A8ZKJ9-F1
#
_entry.id   AF-A8ZKJ9-F1
#
_cell.length_a   1.000
_cell.length_b   1.000
_cell.length_c   1.000
_cell.angle_alpha   90.00
_cell.angle_beta   90.00
_cell.angle_gamma   90.00
#
_symmetry.space_group_name_H-M   'P 1'
#
loop_
_entity.id
_entity.type
_entity.pdbx_description
1 polymer ?
#
loop_
_entity_poly.entity_id
_entity_poly.type
_entity_poly.pdbx_seq_one_letter_code
_entity_poly.pdbx_strand_id
1 'polypeptide(L)' 'MTATARKLAVLFYNAVRYGMDYVDPGADQYEQKYRQRVLKNLHRKAAEFGFKLESIGTGDCVS' A
#
# COMPACT_ATOMS: atom_id res chain seq x y z
N MET A 1 -6.74 16.69 18.54
CA MET A 1 -5.96 15.50 18.18
C MET A 1 -6.09 14.41 19.26
N THR A 2 -7.30 13.90 19.51
CA THR A 2 -7.55 12.83 20.51
C THR A 2 -8.16 11.57 19.89
N ALA A 3 -8.70 11.68 18.67
CA ALA A 3 -9.32 10.57 17.93
C ALA A 3 -8.29 9.48 17.56
N THR A 4 -7.03 9.84 17.28
CA THR A 4 -5.94 8.90 16.97
C THR A 4 -5.44 8.18 18.22
N ALA A 5 -5.18 8.91 19.32
CA ALA A 5 -4.76 8.32 20.59
C ALA A 5 -5.83 7.40 21.19
N ARG A 6 -7.09 7.83 21.20
CA ARG A 6 -8.21 7.01 21.70
C ARG A 6 -8.35 5.70 20.90
N LYS A 7 -8.19 5.75 19.58
CA LYS A 7 -8.32 4.56 18.73
C LYS A 7 -7.22 3.54 19.02
N LEU A 8 -5.98 4.00 19.22
CA LEU A 8 -4.86 3.14 19.62
C LEU A 8 -5.06 2.54 21.01
N ALA A 9 -5.50 3.34 21.99
CA ALA A 9 -5.75 2.86 23.35
C ALA A 9 -6.82 1.78 23.41
N VAL A 10 -7.89 1.91 22.63
CA VAL A 10 -8.97 0.91 22.55
C VAL A 10 -8.47 -0.38 21.90
N LEU A 11 -7.70 -0.30 20.81
CA LEU A 11 -7.11 -1.48 20.17
C LEU A 11 -6.19 -2.24 21.15
N PHE A 12 -5.34 -1.50 21.86
CA PHE A 12 -4.41 -2.08 22.82
C PHE A 12 -5.13 -2.76 24.00
N TYR A 13 -6.11 -2.05 24.59
CA TYR A 13 -6.90 -2.60 25.70
C TYR A 13 -7.62 -3.88 25.28
N ASN A 14 -8.26 -3.90 24.10
CA ASN A 14 -8.98 -5.08 23.63
C ASN A 14 -8.04 -6.26 23.33
N ALA A 15 -6.86 -6.00 22.74
CA ALA A 15 -5.86 -7.04 22.47
C ALA A 15 -5.37 -7.72 23.75
N VAL A 16 -5.05 -6.93 24.79
CA VAL A 16 -4.56 -7.44 26.09
C VAL A 16 -5.69 -8.07 26.91
N ARG A 17 -6.89 -7.50 26.89
CA ARG A 17 -8.01 -7.92 27.76
C ARG A 17 -8.70 -9.20 27.27
N TYR A 18 -8.87 -9.35 25.96
CA TYR A 18 -9.66 -10.44 25.39
C TYR A 18 -8.81 -11.48 24.64
N GLY A 19 -7.51 -11.24 24.47
CA GLY A 19 -6.65 -12.12 23.68
C GLY A 19 -7.08 -12.06 22.22
N MET A 20 -6.64 -11.03 21.49
CA MET A 20 -6.77 -11.04 20.04
C MET A 20 -5.57 -11.78 19.45
N ASP A 21 -5.80 -12.93 18.83
CA ASP A 21 -4.84 -13.49 17.90
C ASP A 21 -4.72 -12.50 16.75
N TYR A 22 -3.65 -11.70 16.78
CA TYR A 22 -3.33 -10.79 15.69
C TYR A 22 -2.86 -11.64 14.51
N VAL A 23 -3.83 -12.06 13.69
CA VAL A 23 -3.56 -12.59 12.36
C VAL A 23 -3.22 -11.38 11.51
N ASP A 24 -1.92 -11.12 11.33
CA ASP A 24 -1.48 -10.13 10.35
C ASP A 24 -2.14 -10.51 9.02
N PRO A 25 -3.02 -9.67 8.44
CA PRO A 25 -3.58 -9.90 7.13
C PRO A 25 -2.50 -9.66 6.07
N GLY A 26 -1.39 -10.39 6.17
CA GLY A 26 -0.19 -10.38 5.36
C GLY A 26 0.36 -9.00 5.03
N ALA A 27 1.59 -8.72 5.45
CA ALA A 27 2.43 -7.68 4.84
C ALA A 27 2.31 -7.68 3.29
N ASP A 28 2.22 -8.85 2.68
CA ASP A 28 2.01 -9.05 1.24
C ASP A 28 0.78 -8.32 0.67
N GLN A 29 -0.37 -8.33 1.35
CA GLN A 29 -1.57 -7.65 0.85
C GLN A 29 -1.40 -6.14 0.88
N TYR A 30 -0.73 -5.63 1.92
CA TYR A 30 -0.40 -4.21 2.01
C TYR A 30 0.61 -3.83 0.92
N GLU A 31 1.65 -4.63 0.72
CA GLU A 31 2.67 -4.42 -0.31
C GLU A 31 2.08 -4.42 -1.72
N GLN A 32 1.15 -5.33 -2.03
CA GLN A 32 0.46 -5.35 -3.32
C GLN A 32 -0.34 -4.05 -3.56
N LYS A 33 -1.11 -3.61 -2.56
CA LYS A 33 -1.87 -2.35 -2.64
C LYS A 33 -0.95 -1.14 -2.74
N TYR A 34 0.18 -1.16 -2.03
CA TYR A 34 1.20 -0.13 -2.10
C TYR A 34 1.79 -0.05 -3.52
N ARG A 35 2.21 -1.19 -4.08
CA ARG A 35 2.75 -1.27 -5.45
C ARG A 35 1.75 -0.72 -6.47
N GLN A 36 0.48 -1.09 -6.39
CA GLN A 36 -0.56 -0.57 -7.29
C GLN A 36 -0.71 0.96 -7.18
N ARG A 37 -0.66 1.53 -5.98
CA ARG A 37 -0.74 2.98 -5.77
C ARG A 37 0.47 3.70 -6.37
N VAL A 38 1.66 3.16 -6.17
CA VAL A 38 2.90 3.72 -6.74
C VAL A 38 2.82 3.72 -8.27
N LEU A 39 2.43 2.59 -8.88
CA LEU A 39 2.27 2.50 -10.34
C LEU A 39 1.24 3.49 -10.88
N LYS A 40 0.07 3.60 -10.26
CA LYS A 40 -0.96 4.59 -10.66
C LYS A 40 -0.45 6.03 -10.58
N ASN A 41 0.25 6.36 -9.50
CA ASN A 41 0.86 7.68 -9.34
C ASN A 41 1.91 7.95 -10.41
N LEU A 42 2.69 6.93 -10.79
CA LEU A 42 3.71 7.04 -11.82
C LEU A 42 3.09 7.24 -13.21
N HIS A 43 2.04 6.49 -13.55
CA HIS A 43 1.27 6.71 -14.78
C HIS A 43 0.68 8.13 -14.85
N ARG A 44 0.10 8.62 -13.75
CA ARG A 44 -0.44 9.99 -13.69
C ARG A 44 0.65 11.03 -13.91
N LYS A 45 1.80 10.87 -13.25
CA LYS A 45 2.95 11.76 -13.44
C LYS A 45 3.50 11.72 -14.87
N ALA A 46 3.59 10.53 -15.48
CA ALA A 46 4.01 10.41 -16.88
C ALA A 46 3.03 11.16 -17.81
N ALA A 47 1.72 11.00 -17.60
CA ALA A 47 0.68 11.68 -18.38
C ALA A 47 0.73 13.22 -18.23
N GLU A 48 1.06 13.74 -17.05
CA GLU A 48 1.29 15.18 -16.82
C GLU A 48 2.42 15.73 -17.71
N PHE A 49 3.43 14.91 -18.00
CA PHE A 49 4.56 15.27 -18.87
C PHE A 49 4.36 14.85 -20.33
N GLY A 50 3.20 14.31 -20.70
CA GLY A 50 2.92 13.81 -22.06
C GLY A 50 3.61 12.48 -22.40
N PHE A 51 4.18 11.79 -21.41
CA PHE A 51 4.79 10.48 -21.57
C PHE A 51 3.84 9.35 -21.16
N LYS A 52 4.03 8.16 -21.74
CA LYS A 52 3.35 6.93 -21.32
C LYS A 52 4.35 6.02 -20.62
N LEU A 53 3.98 5.55 -19.43
CA LEU A 53 4.78 4.57 -18.69
C LEU A 53 4.51 3.19 -19.31
N GLU A 54 5.55 2.59 -19.90
CA GLU A 54 5.52 1.22 -20.42
C GLU A 54 6.46 0.32 -19.61
N SER A 55 6.06 -0.92 -19.39
CA SER A 55 6.92 -1.91 -18.74
C SER A 55 7.99 -2.39 -19.71
N ILE A 56 9.25 -2.27 -19.29
CA ILE A 56 10.47 -2.68 -20.02
C ILE A 56 10.56 -4.22 -20.26
N GLY A 57 9.48 -4.98 -20.06
CA GLY A 57 9.43 -6.44 -20.22
C GLY A 57 8.45 -6.97 -21.27
N THR A 58 7.71 -6.10 -21.97
CA THR A 58 6.67 -6.51 -22.95
C THR A 58 7.04 -6.21 -24.40
N GLY A 59 8.14 -5.50 -24.63
CA GLY A 59 8.69 -5.19 -25.94
C GLY A 59 10.09 -4.64 -25.77
N ASP A 60 11.01 -5.11 -26.60
CA ASP A 60 12.29 -4.45 -26.91
C ASP A 60 13.48 -4.80 -26.00
N CYS A 61 13.87 -6.07 -26.09
CA CYS A 61 15.29 -6.43 -26.11
C CYS A 61 15.76 -6.48 -27.57
N VAL A 62 16.27 -5.34 -28.07
CA VAL A 62 17.35 -5.18 -29.07
C VAL A 62 17.18 -5.81 -30.48
N SER A 63 17.36 -4.92 -31.48
CA SER A 63 17.59 -5.11 -32.94
C SER A 63 16.37 -5.10 -33.85
#